data_AF-A0A166M455-F1
#
_entry.id   AF-A0A166M455-F1
#
_cell.length_a   1.000
_cell.length_b   1.000
_cell.length_c   1.000
_cell.angle_alpha   90.00
_cell.angle_beta   90.00
_cell.angle_gamma   90.00
#
_symmetry.space_group_name_H-M   'P 1'
#
loop_
_entity.id
_entity.type
_entity.pdbx_description
1 polymer ?
#
loop_
_entity_poly.entity_id
_entity_poly.type
_entity_poly.pdbx_seq_one_letter_code
_entity_poly.pdbx_strand_id
1 'polypeptide(L)'
;MNLSEAQHSGSGEPAKPLPCQALDYDAGYFLASGISAALYKRATEGGSWIVDVSLRRVMKHLRSLGQYPGKTGFELLDAESSVEVGEDLFEKRETDFGVMKYLKHLAVVEGHEPGWDIMPGVLGSDKPQWLA
;
A
#
# COMPACT_ATOMS: atom_id res chain seq x y z
N MET A 1 8.51 -2.49 17.50
CA MET A 1 7.48 -1.55 17.03
C MET A 1 6.27 -1.68 17.92
N ASN A 2 5.60 -2.82 17.92
CA ASN A 2 4.35 -3.01 18.68
C ASN A 2 4.44 -2.74 20.20
N LEU A 3 5.55 -3.11 20.86
CA LEU A 3 5.77 -2.76 22.27
C LEU A 3 5.87 -1.24 22.49
N SER A 4 6.52 -0.53 21.56
CA SER A 4 6.60 0.94 21.58
C SER A 4 5.22 1.56 21.43
N GLU A 5 4.42 1.07 20.48
CA GLU A 5 3.05 1.54 20.26
C GLU A 5 2.16 1.29 21.48
N ALA A 6 2.26 0.12 22.10
CA ALA A 6 1.56 -0.20 23.34
C ALA A 6 1.90 0.80 24.46
N GLN A 7 3.20 1.03 24.70
CA GLN A 7 3.68 1.98 25.71
C GLN A 7 3.18 3.40 25.48
N HIS A 8 3.18 3.88 24.22
CA HIS A 8 2.72 5.23 23.89
C HIS A 8 1.20 5.36 23.94
N SER A 9 0.46 4.31 23.55
CA SER A 9 -1.01 4.30 23.63
C SER A 9 -1.52 4.36 25.06
N GLY A 10 -0.77 3.83 26.03
CA GLY A 10 -1.17 3.79 27.45
C GLY A 10 -2.38 2.90 27.74
N SER A 11 -2.78 2.04 26.82
CA SER A 11 -3.97 1.17 26.92
C SER A 11 -3.82 -0.03 27.86
N GLY A 12 -2.62 -0.29 28.38
CA GLY A 12 -2.32 -1.45 29.23
C GLY A 12 -2.11 -2.76 28.48
N GLU A 13 -2.21 -2.76 27.15
CA GLU A 13 -1.92 -3.91 26.30
C GLU A 13 -0.41 -4.21 26.24
N PRO A 14 0.02 -5.49 26.17
CA PRO A 14 1.45 -5.84 26.10
C PRO A 14 2.11 -5.51 24.75
N ALA A 15 1.32 -5.39 23.68
CA ALA A 15 1.77 -5.04 22.34
C ALA A 15 0.59 -4.50 21.53
N LYS A 16 0.83 -3.45 20.74
CA LYS A 16 -0.18 -2.85 19.87
C LYS A 16 0.28 -2.90 18.41
N PRO A 17 -0.42 -3.61 17.51
CA PRO A 17 -0.07 -3.59 16.09
C PRO A 17 -0.35 -2.21 15.49
N LEU A 18 0.30 -1.92 14.36
CA LEU A 18 -0.05 -0.76 13.55
C LEU A 18 -1.48 -0.93 13.00
N PRO A 19 -2.21 0.16 12.73
CA PRO A 19 -3.61 0.11 12.25
C PRO A 19 -3.75 -0.48 10.84
N CYS A 20 -2.63 -0.71 10.15
CA CYS A 20 -2.57 -1.34 8.84
C CYS A 20 -1.29 -2.17 8.71
N GLN A 21 -1.18 -2.91 7.61
CA GLN A 21 0.05 -3.61 7.22
C GLN A 21 1.13 -2.65 6.69
N ALA A 22 1.48 -1.62 7.46
CA ALA A 22 2.40 -0.57 7.03
C ALA A 22 3.74 -1.13 6.52
N LEU A 23 4.28 -2.16 7.18
CA LEU A 23 5.53 -2.77 6.76
C LEU A 23 5.44 -3.40 5.37
N ASP A 24 4.36 -4.13 5.08
CA ASP A 24 4.16 -4.79 3.79
C ASP A 24 3.86 -3.75 2.70
N TYR A 25 3.02 -2.75 3.04
CA TYR A 25 2.67 -1.64 2.16
C TYR A 25 3.91 -0.86 1.73
N ASP A 26 4.70 -0.38 2.70
CA ASP A 26 5.90 0.42 2.42
C ASP A 26 6.99 -0.41 1.74
N ALA A 27 7.15 -1.69 2.12
CA ALA A 27 8.09 -2.58 1.45
C ALA A 27 7.75 -2.77 -0.04
N GLY A 28 6.46 -2.88 -0.38
CA GLY A 28 5.99 -2.95 -1.76
C GLY A 28 6.43 -1.72 -2.55
N TYR A 29 6.20 -0.52 -2.02
CA TYR A 29 6.62 0.73 -2.68
C TYR A 29 8.14 0.88 -2.78
N PHE A 30 8.90 0.50 -1.75
CA PHE A 30 10.35 0.52 -1.84
C PHE A 30 10.88 -0.47 -2.89
N LEU A 31 10.28 -1.66 -3.00
CA LEU A 31 10.65 -2.64 -4.00
C LEU A 31 10.33 -2.12 -5.41
N ALA A 32 9.12 -1.60 -5.63
CA ALA A 32 8.72 -1.01 -6.91
C ALA A 32 9.64 0.15 -7.34
N SER A 33 9.99 1.02 -6.38
CA SER A 33 10.92 2.14 -6.60
C SER A 33 12.32 1.63 -6.97
N GLY A 34 12.83 0.63 -6.24
CA GLY A 34 14.12 0.02 -6.52
C GLY A 34 14.17 -0.69 -7.87
N ILE A 35 13.09 -1.40 -8.26
CA ILE A 35 12.95 -2.03 -9.58
C ILE A 35 12.97 -0.96 -10.67
N SER A 36 12.23 0.13 -10.50
CA SER A 36 12.23 1.25 -11.44
C SER A 36 13.63 1.84 -11.63
N ALA A 37 14.36 2.04 -10.53
CA ALA A 37 15.76 2.48 -10.59
C ALA A 37 16.67 1.45 -11.28
N ALA A 38 16.51 0.15 -10.99
CA ALA A 38 17.25 -0.92 -11.63
C ALA A 38 17.00 -0.99 -13.16
N LEU A 39 15.76 -0.79 -13.59
CA LEU A 39 15.40 -0.73 -15.02
C LEU A 39 16.04 0.49 -15.70
N TYR A 40 16.01 1.65 -15.05
CA TYR A 40 16.70 2.84 -15.54
C TYR A 40 18.20 2.58 -15.69
N LYS A 41 18.87 2.07 -14.65
CA LYS A 41 20.30 1.74 -14.71
C LYS A 41 20.61 0.70 -15.78
N ARG A 42 19.76 -0.31 -15.95
CA ARG A 42 19.92 -1.28 -17.06
C ARG A 42 19.85 -0.58 -18.41
N ALA A 43 18.94 0.36 -18.60
CA ALA A 43 18.77 1.08 -19.86
C ALA A 43 19.92 2.07 -20.14
N THR A 44 20.48 2.70 -19.11
CA THR A 44 21.51 3.75 -19.27
C THR A 44 22.95 3.24 -19.12
N GLU A 45 23.18 2.23 -18.29
CA GLU A 45 24.51 1.68 -17.95
C GLU A 45 24.70 0.23 -18.43
N GLY A 46 23.62 -0.46 -18.81
CA GLY A 46 23.65 -1.90 -19.13
C GLY A 46 23.68 -2.79 -17.88
N GLY A 47 23.91 -4.09 -18.09
CA GLY A 47 24.09 -5.08 -17.02
C GLY A 47 22.79 -5.62 -16.39
N SER A 48 22.93 -6.20 -15.20
CA SER A 48 21.83 -6.74 -14.40
C SER A 48 21.95 -6.24 -12.97
N TRP A 49 20.81 -5.96 -12.34
CA TRP A 49 20.73 -5.34 -11.03
C TRP A 49 19.83 -6.18 -10.12
N ILE A 50 20.18 -6.25 -8.84
CA ILE A 50 19.39 -6.91 -7.80
C ILE A 50 18.87 -5.82 -6.85
N VAL A 51 17.61 -5.96 -6.45
CA VAL A 51 16.94 -5.08 -5.49
C VAL A 51 16.46 -5.93 -4.33
N ASP A 52 16.99 -5.67 -3.14
CA ASP A 52 16.61 -6.35 -1.90
C ASP A 52 15.88 -5.38 -0.96
N VAL A 53 14.72 -5.81 -0.47
CA VAL A 53 13.95 -5.08 0.54
C VAL A 53 13.75 -5.97 1.76
N SER A 54 13.92 -5.40 2.95
CA SER A 54 13.76 -6.12 4.22
C SER A 54 12.74 -5.41 5.09
N LEU A 55 11.68 -6.12 5.51
CA LEU A 55 10.68 -5.60 6.44
C LEU A 55 11.29 -5.05 7.74
N ARG A 56 12.40 -5.65 8.22
CA ARG A 56 13.12 -5.14 9.39
C ARG A 56 13.77 -3.78 9.12
N ARG A 57 14.30 -3.55 7.91
CA ARG A 57 14.86 -2.24 7.52
C ARG A 57 13.75 -1.21 7.33
N VAL A 58 12.62 -1.61 6.74
CA VAL A 58 11.41 -0.77 6.64
C VAL A 58 10.95 -0.31 8.02
N MET A 59 10.82 -1.23 8.98
CA MET A 59 10.49 -0.89 10.37
C MET A 59 11.47 0.13 10.97
N LYS A 60 12.78 -0.05 10.76
CA LYS A 60 13.80 0.90 11.24
C LYS A 60 13.65 2.27 10.58
N HIS A 61 13.36 2.31 9.29
CA HIS A 61 13.13 3.55 8.56
C HIS A 61 11.89 4.29 9.08
N LEU A 62 10.76 3.61 9.23
CA LEU A 62 9.54 4.21 9.81
C LEU A 62 9.80 4.78 11.21
N ARG A 63 10.53 4.06 12.05
CA ARG A 63 10.93 4.57 13.38
C ARG A 63 11.84 5.80 13.31
N SER A 64 12.61 5.96 12.24
CA SER A 64 13.51 7.11 12.06
C SER A 64 12.76 8.40 11.73
N LEU A 65 11.49 8.32 11.31
CA LEU A 65 10.65 9.49 11.02
C LEU A 65 10.20 10.25 12.29
N GLY A 66 10.45 9.68 13.48
CA GLY A 66 10.03 10.24 14.77
C GLY A 66 8.74 9.62 15.29
N GLN A 67 8.35 10.00 16.51
CA GLN A 67 7.12 9.57 17.18
C GLN A 67 6.47 10.77 17.85
N TYR A 68 5.14 10.80 17.85
CA TYR A 68 4.38 11.79 18.61
C TYR A 68 4.56 11.55 20.12
N PRO A 69 4.56 12.61 20.95
CA PRO A 69 4.74 12.47 22.38
C PRO A 69 3.53 11.81 23.04
N GLY A 70 3.80 10.77 23.85
CA GLY A 70 2.76 10.06 24.60
C GLY A 70 1.65 9.54 23.69
N LYS A 71 0.40 9.82 24.06
CA LYS A 71 -0.79 9.32 23.35
C LYS A 71 -1.31 10.24 22.22
N THR A 72 -0.64 11.37 21.95
CA THR A 72 -1.17 12.41 21.03
C THR A 72 -1.36 11.93 19.59
N GLY A 73 -0.75 10.81 19.18
CA GLY A 73 -0.99 10.15 17.88
C GLY A 73 -2.03 9.03 17.89
N PHE A 74 -2.64 8.73 19.04
CA PHE A 74 -3.66 7.69 19.24
C PHE A 74 -5.06 8.25 19.48
N GLU A 75 -5.20 9.57 19.44
CA GLU A 75 -6.47 10.29 19.60
C GLU A 75 -7.27 10.26 18.29
N LEU A 76 -7.59 9.06 17.81
CA LEU A 76 -8.53 8.86 16.72
C LEU A 76 -9.94 8.77 17.29
N LEU A 77 -10.90 9.42 16.63
CA LEU A 77 -12.33 9.18 16.84
C LEU A 77 -12.58 7.67 16.67
N ASP A 78 -13.43 7.09 17.52
CA ASP A 78 -13.74 5.66 17.50
C ASP A 78 -13.90 5.16 16.06
N ALA A 79 -13.20 4.07 15.73
CA ALA A 79 -13.25 3.45 14.40
C ALA A 79 -14.67 2.98 14.00
N GLU A 80 -15.61 3.00 14.95
CA GLU A 80 -17.05 2.77 14.74
C GLU A 80 -17.77 3.98 14.14
N SER A 81 -17.20 5.19 14.25
CA SER A 81 -17.65 6.32 13.43
C SER A 81 -17.19 6.06 11.99
N SER A 82 -18.08 5.49 11.19
CA SER A 82 -17.88 5.37 9.75
C SER A 82 -17.53 6.75 9.21
N VAL A 83 -16.24 7.00 8.95
CA VAL A 83 -15.83 8.13 8.14
C VAL A 83 -16.53 7.90 6.80
N GLU A 84 -17.52 8.74 6.48
CA GLU A 84 -18.12 8.73 5.16
C GLU A 84 -17.02 9.04 4.15
N VAL A 85 -16.49 7.99 3.53
CA VAL A 85 -15.53 8.12 2.44
C VAL A 85 -16.31 8.67 1.26
N GLY A 86 -15.94 9.86 0.79
CA GLY A 86 -16.64 10.56 -0.29
C GLY A 86 -16.82 9.67 -1.52
N GLU A 87 -18.02 9.69 -2.11
CA GLU A 87 -18.34 8.91 -3.30
C GLU A 87 -17.41 9.24 -4.49
N ASP A 88 -16.83 10.43 -4.51
CA ASP A 88 -15.87 10.89 -5.51
C ASP A 88 -14.54 10.13 -5.48
N LEU A 89 -14.23 9.44 -4.38
CA LEU A 89 -13.06 8.58 -4.24
C LEU A 89 -13.28 7.18 -4.82
N PHE A 90 -14.50 6.86 -5.24
CA PHE A 90 -14.83 5.55 -5.78
C PHE A 90 -15.07 5.60 -7.28
N GLU A 91 -14.78 4.49 -7.93
CA GLU A 91 -15.17 4.19 -9.29
C GLU A 91 -16.10 2.98 -9.29
N LYS A 92 -16.99 2.90 -10.29
CA LYS A 92 -17.89 1.77 -10.52
C LYS A 92 -17.67 1.21 -11.92
N ARG A 93 -17.50 -0.11 -12.03
CA ARG A 93 -17.40 -0.79 -13.33
C ARG A 93 -18.18 -2.10 -13.35
N GLU A 94 -18.65 -2.46 -14.53
CA GLU A 94 -19.23 -3.77 -14.78
C GLU A 94 -18.15 -4.85 -14.73
N THR A 95 -18.46 -5.97 -14.09
CA THR A 95 -17.58 -7.14 -13.93
C THR A 95 -18.39 -8.41 -14.16
N ASP A 96 -17.75 -9.57 -14.23
CA ASP A 96 -18.46 -10.86 -14.30
C ASP A 96 -19.36 -11.11 -13.07
N PHE A 97 -19.12 -10.37 -11.98
CA PHE A 97 -19.91 -10.41 -10.75
C PHE A 97 -20.95 -9.28 -10.65
N GLY A 98 -21.14 -8.50 -11.73
CA GLY A 98 -22.00 -7.32 -11.79
C GLY A 98 -21.25 -6.01 -11.51
N VAL A 99 -21.99 -4.94 -11.20
CA VAL A 99 -21.39 -3.62 -10.90
C VAL A 99 -20.56 -3.69 -9.62
N MET A 100 -19.26 -3.52 -9.75
CA MET A 100 -18.34 -3.44 -8.62
C MET A 100 -17.97 -1.98 -8.33
N LYS A 101 -17.99 -1.59 -7.05
CA LYS A 101 -17.52 -0.29 -6.56
C LYS A 101 -16.19 -0.48 -5.84
N TYR A 102 -15.18 0.28 -6.23
CA TYR A 102 -13.83 0.20 -5.64
C TYR A 102 -13.21 1.60 -5.51
N LEU A 103 -12.21 1.73 -4.64
CA LEU A 103 -11.48 2.99 -4.46
C LEU A 103 -10.66 3.27 -5.72
N LYS A 104 -10.80 4.48 -6.28
CA LYS A 104 -10.04 4.90 -7.47
C LYS A 104 -8.54 4.90 -7.15
N HIS A 105 -7.72 4.70 -8.18
CA HIS A 105 -6.28 4.83 -8.00
C HIS A 105 -5.96 6.29 -7.59
N LEU A 106 -5.19 6.47 -6.52
CA LEU A 106 -4.80 7.80 -6.03
C LEU A 106 -3.73 8.50 -6.88
N ALA A 107 -3.11 7.78 -7.82
CA ALA A 107 -2.03 8.33 -8.62
C ALA A 107 -2.63 8.91 -9.90
N VAL A 108 -2.13 10.08 -10.30
CA VAL A 108 -2.42 10.69 -11.59
C VAL A 108 -1.09 10.83 -12.30
N VAL A 109 -1.00 10.26 -13.50
CA VAL A 109 0.21 10.32 -14.34
C VAL A 109 -0.16 11.14 -15.57
N GLU A 110 0.63 12.16 -15.89
CA GLU A 110 0.37 12.98 -17.08
C GLU A 110 0.45 12.10 -18.34
N GLY A 111 -0.61 12.14 -19.15
CA GLY A 111 -0.70 11.34 -20.38
C GLY A 111 -0.98 9.85 -20.17
N HIS A 112 -1.24 9.39 -18.94
CA HIS A 112 -1.56 8.00 -18.65
C HIS A 112 -2.59 7.88 -17.54
N GLU A 113 -3.66 7.10 -17.77
CA GLU A 113 -4.71 6.84 -16.78
C GLU A 113 -4.36 5.56 -16.00
N PRO A 114 -3.96 5.65 -14.72
CA PRO A 114 -3.66 4.46 -13.93
C PRO A 114 -4.97 3.73 -13.62
N GLY A 115 -5.05 2.47 -13.99
CA GLY A 115 -6.26 1.69 -13.82
C GLY A 115 -6.08 0.24 -14.27
N TRP A 116 -7.20 -0.43 -14.52
CA TRP A 116 -7.23 -1.80 -14.96
C TRP A 116 -8.01 -1.88 -16.28
N ASP A 117 -7.39 -2.44 -17.31
CA ASP A 117 -8.08 -2.72 -18.59
C ASP A 117 -8.94 -3.99 -18.49
N ILE A 118 -8.59 -4.88 -17.55
CA ILE A 118 -9.26 -6.15 -17.31
C ILE A 118 -9.86 -6.11 -15.91
N MET A 119 -11.18 -6.29 -15.84
CA MET A 119 -11.91 -6.33 -14.58
C MET A 119 -11.84 -7.72 -13.93
N PRO A 120 -12.04 -7.83 -12.60
CA PRO A 120 -12.14 -9.11 -11.93
C PRO A 120 -13.19 -10.02 -12.58
N GLY A 121 -12.76 -11.23 -12.92
CA GLY A 121 -13.58 -12.26 -13.55
C GLY A 121 -13.61 -13.55 -12.76
N VAL A 122 -14.36 -14.54 -13.27
CA VAL A 122 -14.40 -15.87 -12.66
C VAL A 122 -13.03 -16.55 -12.75
N LEU A 123 -12.54 -17.11 -11.64
CA LEU A 123 -11.24 -17.79 -11.63
C LEU A 123 -11.19 -18.91 -12.68
N GLY A 124 -10.20 -18.87 -13.56
CA GLY A 124 -9.98 -19.85 -14.62
C GLY A 124 -10.75 -19.61 -15.93
N SER A 125 -11.44 -18.47 -16.09
CA SER A 125 -12.09 -18.10 -17.35
C SER A 125 -11.12 -17.65 -18.44
N ASP A 126 -9.94 -17.15 -18.05
CA ASP A 126 -8.96 -16.61 -18.98
C ASP A 126 -8.26 -17.69 -19.80
N LYS A 127 -7.93 -17.35 -21.05
CA LYS A 127 -7.08 -18.19 -21.88
C LYS A 127 -5.64 -18.17 -21.33
N PRO A 128 -4.92 -19.31 -21.32
CA PRO A 128 -3.53 -19.36 -20.87
C PRO A 128 -2.58 -18.77 -21.94
N GLN A 129 -2.65 -17.45 -22.15
CA GLN A 129 -1.85 -16.71 -23.11
C GLN A 129 -1.32 -15.41 -22.49
N TRP A 130 -0.16 -14.96 -22.96
CA TRP A 130 0.34 -13.62 -22.63
C TRP A 130 -0.28 -12.62 -23.59
N LEU A 131 -0.85 -11.54 -23.05
CA LEU A 131 -1.32 -10.41 -23.85
C LEU A 131 -0.10 -9.59 -24.30
N ALA A 132 -0.15 -9.11 -25.54
CA ALA A 132 0.94 -8.36 -26.19
C ALA A 132 0.92 -6.88 -25.80
#